data_AF-S5A6R6-F1
#
_entry.id   AF-S5A6R6-F1
#
_cell.length_a   1.000
_cell.length_b   1.000
_cell.length_c   1.000
_cell.angle_alpha   90.00
_cell.angle_beta   90.00
_cell.angle_gamma   90.00
#
_symmetry.space_group_name_H-M   'P 1'
#
loop_
_entity.id
_entity.type
_entity.pdbx_description
1 polymer ?
#
loop_
_entity_poly.entity_id
_entity_poly.type
_entity_poly.pdbx_seq_one_letter_code
_entity_poly.pdbx_strand_id
1 'polypeptide(L)' 'TVMGAQHYDANISIPGCDKNMPGTIMAMGRLNRPSIMIYGGTIK' A
#
# COMPACT_ATOMS: atom_id res chain seq x y z
N THR A 1 5.60 8.33 3.86
CA THR A 1 6.26 9.61 3.50
C THR A 1 5.44 10.37 2.49
N VAL A 2 5.21 9.84 1.29
CA VAL A 2 4.44 10.52 0.22
C VAL A 2 3.01 10.86 0.64
N MET A 3 2.24 9.89 1.16
CA MET A 3 0.87 10.09 1.66
C MET A 3 0.74 11.22 2.71
N GLY A 4 1.74 11.37 3.58
CA GLY A 4 1.77 12.41 4.60
C GLY A 4 2.15 13.78 4.02
N ALA A 5 3.14 13.82 3.13
CA ALA A 5 3.60 15.06 2.51
C ALA A 5 2.58 15.65 1.52
N GLN A 6 1.94 14.79 0.72
CA GLN A 6 0.97 15.19 -0.30
C GLN A 6 -0.48 15.25 0.21
N HIS A 7 -0.68 14.99 1.52
CA HIS A 7 -2.01 14.99 2.15
C HIS A 7 -3.05 14.15 1.39
N TYR A 8 -2.64 13.01 0.83
CA TYR A 8 -3.55 12.13 0.11
C TYR A 8 -4.56 11.48 1.07
N ASP A 9 -5.84 11.52 0.69
CA ASP A 9 -6.93 11.03 1.54
C ASP A 9 -7.01 9.49 1.59
N ALA A 10 -6.56 8.81 0.53
CA ALA A 10 -6.63 7.36 0.41
C ALA A 10 -5.39 6.77 -0.28
N ASN A 11 -5.11 5.49 -0.01
CA ASN A 11 -3.99 4.75 -0.59
C ASN A 11 -4.47 3.50 -1.34
N ILE A 12 -4.17 3.40 -2.63
CA ILE A 12 -4.29 2.14 -3.39
C ILE A 12 -2.89 1.64 -3.68
N SER A 13 -2.53 0.49 -3.10
CA SER A 13 -1.21 -0.10 -3.27
C SER A 13 -1.29 -1.36 -4.13
N ILE A 14 -0.38 -1.48 -5.10
CA ILE A 14 -0.31 -2.63 -6.02
C ILE A 14 1.01 -3.41 -5.79
N PRO A 15 1.09 -4.25 -4.74
CA PRO A 15 2.25 -5.11 -4.51
C PRO A 15 2.26 -6.35 -5.40
N GLY A 16 3.43 -6.78 -5.87
CA GLY A 16 3.60 -7.97 -6.71
C GLY A 16 4.69 -8.95 -6.24
N CYS A 17 5.28 -8.74 -5.06
CA CYS A 17 6.37 -9.55 -4.54
C CYS A 17 6.21 -9.78 -3.02
N ASP A 18 6.96 -10.71 -2.45
CA ASP A 18 6.86 -11.12 -1.04
C ASP A 18 7.00 -9.94 -0.06
N LYS A 19 7.98 -9.06 -0.26
CA LYS A 19 8.32 -7.98 0.69
C LYS A 19 7.47 -6.72 0.52
N ASN A 20 6.91 -6.50 -0.67
CA ASN A 20 6.10 -5.31 -0.92
C ASN A 20 4.66 -5.46 -0.40
N MET A 21 4.15 -6.68 -0.23
CA MET A 21 2.87 -6.95 0.43
C MET A 21 2.83 -6.47 1.89
N PRO A 22 3.70 -6.94 2.81
CA PRO A 22 3.70 -6.46 4.19
C PRO A 22 4.13 -4.99 4.28
N GLY A 23 5.01 -4.53 3.37
CA GLY A 23 5.42 -3.12 3.30
C GLY A 23 4.26 -2.15 3.10
N THR A 24 3.34 -2.49 2.20
CA THR A 24 2.17 -1.65 1.92
C THR A 24 1.16 -1.69 3.09
N ILE A 25 0.95 -2.85 3.72
CA ILE A 25 0.07 -2.96 4.90
C ILE A 25 0.63 -2.20 6.11
N MET A 26 1.94 -2.25 6.36
CA MET A 26 2.55 -1.43 7.41
C MET A 26 2.33 0.07 7.18
N ALA A 27 2.41 0.53 5.93
CA ALA A 27 2.15 1.93 5.60
C ALA A 27 0.67 2.30 5.79
N MET A 28 -0.25 1.43 5.39
CA MET A 28 -1.70 1.59 5.59
C MET A 28 -2.05 1.71 7.08
N GLY A 29 -1.55 0.78 7.91
CA GLY A 29 -1.80 0.80 9.35
C GLY A 29 -1.23 2.04 10.05
N ARG A 30 -0.05 2.52 9.63
CA ARG A 30 0.56 3.75 10.19
C ARG A 30 -0.20 5.03 9.82
N LEU A 31 -0.84 5.07 8.66
CA LEU A 31 -1.57 6.25 8.20
C LEU A 31 -3.03 6.24 8.65
N ASN A 32 -3.60 5.06 8.93
CA ASN A 32 -5.00 4.87 9.35
C ASN A 32 -6.00 5.65 8.48
N ARG A 33 -5.76 5.67 7.16
CA ARG A 33 -6.61 6.29 6.15
C ARG A 33 -7.23 5.20 5.25
N PRO A 34 -8.36 5.47 4.58
CA PRO A 34 -8.97 4.53 3.65
C PRO A 34 -7.96 3.96 2.66
N SER A 35 -7.81 2.64 2.61
CA SER A 35 -6.78 2.02 1.78
C SER A 35 -7.14 0.63 1.28
N ILE A 36 -6.72 0.31 0.05
CA ILE A 36 -6.97 -0.97 -0.61
C ILE A 36 -5.65 -1.52 -1.17
N MET A 37 -5.43 -2.82 -0.99
CA MET A 37 -4.31 -3.56 -1.58
C MET A 37 -4.79 -4.38 -2.78
N ILE A 38 -4.22 -4.15 -3.96
CA ILE A 38 -4.49 -4.92 -5.18
C ILE A 38 -3.28 -5.80 -5.47
N TYR A 39 -3.43 -7.12 -5.33
CA TYR A 39 -2.34 -8.04 -5.64
C TYR A 39 -2.01 -8.04 -7.14
N GLY A 40 -0.74 -7.80 -7.48
CA GLY A 40 -0.26 -7.67 -8.86
C GLY A 40 -0.26 -8.97 -9.68
N GLY A 41 -0.53 -10.11 -9.04
CA GLY A 41 -0.57 -11.42 -9.69
C GLY A 41 0.74 -12.20 -9.55
N THR A 42 0.64 -13.53 -9.70
CA THR A 42 1.80 -14.43 -9.72
C THR A 42 2.26 -14.67 -11.15
N ILE A 43 3.57 -14.77 -11.36
CA ILE A 43 4.15 -15.24 -12.62
C ILE A 43 3.89 -16.76 -12.72
N LYS A 44 3.57 -17.26 -13.92
CA LYS A 44 3.42 -18.69 -14.21
C LYS A 44 4.77 -19.33 -14.53
#